data_AF-A0A1F6IG58-F1
#
_entry.id   AF-A0A1F6IG58-F1
#
_cell.length_a   1.000
_cell.length_b   1.000
_cell.length_c   1.000
_cell.angle_alpha   90.00
_cell.angle_beta   90.00
_cell.angle_gamma   90.00
#
_symmetry.space_group_name_H-M   'P 1'
#
loop_
_entity.id
_entity.type
_entity.pdbx_description
1 polymer ?
#
loop_
_entity_poly.entity_id
_entity_poly.type
_entity_poly.pdbx_seq_one_letter_code
_entity_poly.pdbx_strand_id
1 'polypeptide(L)'
;MIRAITSGQYKLIETWGHTKILQLNGKRSYAWIVAKNIGELLVSTFKKHAADYILSAGSYRLYEVTDEPNLIDGMHLELLAGEGLWQGYLLPTGLPTRKKVRNRIIPTKELLTKTVD
;
A
#
# COMPACT_ATOMS: atom_id res chain seq x y z
N MET A 1 15.57 -10.08 -9.96
CA MET A 1 15.44 -8.73 -10.54
C MET A 1 14.35 -7.92 -9.83
N ILE A 2 14.62 -6.64 -9.55
CA ILE A 2 13.62 -5.68 -9.06
C ILE A 2 13.30 -4.65 -10.16
N ARG A 3 12.02 -4.48 -10.49
CA ARG A 3 11.52 -3.52 -11.47
C ARG A 3 10.64 -2.47 -10.82
N ALA A 4 11.09 -1.22 -10.79
CA ALA A 4 10.27 -0.10 -10.33
C ALA A 4 9.05 0.11 -11.25
N ILE A 5 7.86 0.18 -10.66
CA ILE A 5 6.61 0.49 -11.38
C ILE A 5 6.27 1.97 -11.21
N THR A 6 6.22 2.44 -9.96
CA THR A 6 5.93 3.84 -9.64
C THR A 6 6.34 4.16 -8.21
N SER A 7 6.60 5.43 -7.94
CA SER A 7 6.81 5.96 -6.60
C SER A 7 6.13 7.32 -6.48
N GLY A 8 6.04 7.84 -5.27
CA GLY A 8 5.49 9.16 -5.04
C GLY A 8 5.10 9.37 -3.59
N GLN A 9 4.11 10.22 -3.36
CA GLN A 9 3.63 10.54 -2.01
C GLN A 9 2.35 9.77 -1.70
N TYR A 10 2.24 9.25 -0.49
CA TYR A 10 1.03 8.64 0.01
C TYR A 10 0.48 9.40 1.22
N LYS A 11 -0.81 9.21 1.47
CA LYS A 11 -1.46 9.51 2.74
C LYS A 11 -2.30 8.33 3.15
N LEU A 12 -2.18 7.92 4.41
CA LEU A 12 -3.12 7.03 5.06
C LEU A 12 -3.97 7.88 5.99
N ILE A 13 -5.26 7.95 5.72
CA ILE A 13 -6.22 8.72 6.52
C ILE A 13 -7.23 7.79 7.17
N GLU A 14 -7.88 8.26 8.21
CA GLU A 14 -9.07 7.63 8.78
C GLU A 14 -10.27 8.56 8.59
N THR A 15 -11.39 7.97 8.18
CA THR A 15 -12.68 8.67 8.09
C THR A 15 -13.48 8.48 9.38
N TRP A 16 -14.53 9.28 9.56
CA TRP A 16 -15.42 9.28 10.71
C TRP A 16 -16.03 7.91 10.99
N GLY A 17 -16.26 7.11 9.94
CA GLY A 17 -16.71 5.72 10.06
C GLY A 17 -15.60 4.72 10.38
N HIS A 18 -14.49 5.16 10.99
CA HIS A 18 -13.30 4.36 11.31
C HIS A 18 -12.77 3.53 10.13
N THR A 19 -12.91 4.07 8.92
CA THR A 19 -12.44 3.42 7.70
C THR A 19 -11.13 4.04 7.28
N LYS A 20 -10.08 3.22 7.17
CA LYS A 20 -8.79 3.65 6.65
C LYS A 20 -8.86 3.83 5.14
N ILE A 21 -8.31 4.92 4.63
CA ILE A 21 -8.19 5.21 3.20
C ILE A 21 -6.72 5.45 2.87
N LEU A 22 -6.16 4.60 2.01
CA LEU A 22 -4.85 4.80 1.41
C LEU A 22 -4.99 5.63 0.13
N GLN A 23 -4.33 6.78 0.09
CA GLN A 23 -4.27 7.68 -1.06
C GLN A 23 -2.87 7.66 -1.65
N LEU A 24 -2.75 7.39 -2.95
CA LEU A 24 -1.48 7.43 -3.69
C LEU A 24 -1.49 8.62 -4.66
N ASN A 25 -0.49 9.50 -4.53
CA ASN A 25 -0.31 10.73 -5.30
C ASN A 25 -1.55 11.65 -5.36
N GLY A 26 -2.46 11.55 -4.38
CA GLY A 26 -3.74 12.26 -4.36
C GLY A 26 -4.69 11.91 -5.52
N LYS A 27 -4.36 10.93 -6.36
CA LYS A 27 -5.13 10.56 -7.58
C LYS A 27 -5.89 9.25 -7.41
N ARG A 28 -5.34 8.30 -6.66
CA ARG A 28 -5.93 6.97 -6.45
C ARG A 28 -6.19 6.78 -4.97
N SER A 29 -7.38 6.30 -4.64
CA SER A 29 -7.80 6.05 -3.26
C SER A 29 -8.30 4.62 -3.11
N TYR A 30 -7.91 4.00 -2.01
CA TYR A 30 -8.27 2.64 -1.67
C TYR A 30 -8.78 2.59 -0.24
N ALA A 31 -9.97 2.06 -0.02
CA ALA A 31 -10.41 1.70 1.32
C ALA A 31 -9.63 0.47 1.78
N TRP A 32 -9.04 0.56 2.96
CA TRP A 32 -8.27 -0.50 3.58
C TRP A 32 -9.12 -1.15 4.66
N ILE A 33 -9.59 -2.35 4.38
CA ILE A 33 -10.54 -3.07 5.25
C ILE A 33 -9.98 -4.42 5.66
N VAL A 34 -10.44 -4.93 6.79
CA VAL A 34 -10.18 -6.31 7.22
C VAL A 34 -11.42 -7.13 6.95
N ALA A 35 -11.31 -8.12 6.06
CA ALA A 35 -12.38 -9.07 5.77
C ALA A 35 -12.20 -10.34 6.60
N LYS A 36 -13.28 -10.80 7.25
CA LYS A 36 -13.30 -12.02 8.05
C LYS A 36 -12.77 -13.20 7.21
N ASN A 37 -11.83 -13.96 7.77
CA ASN A 37 -11.17 -15.13 7.15
C ASN A 37 -10.29 -14.85 5.91
N ILE A 38 -10.19 -13.60 5.44
CA ILE A 38 -9.35 -13.22 4.30
C ILE A 38 -8.18 -12.32 4.74
N GLY A 39 -8.37 -11.55 5.81
CA GLY A 39 -7.40 -10.56 6.28
C GLY A 39 -7.57 -9.22 5.57
N GLU A 40 -6.47 -8.51 5.36
CA GLU A 40 -6.49 -7.16 4.83
C GLU A 40 -6.72 -7.09 3.32
N LEU A 41 -7.56 -6.14 2.90
CA LEU A 41 -7.92 -5.88 1.52
C LEU A 41 -7.80 -4.38 1.23
N LEU A 42 -7.34 -4.07 0.03
CA LEU A 42 -7.56 -2.77 -0.60
C LEU A 42 -8.79 -2.87 -1.51
N VAL A 43 -9.66 -1.87 -1.42
CA VAL A 43 -10.87 -1.73 -2.24
C VAL A 43 -10.82 -0.40 -2.97
N SER A 44 -10.92 -0.39 -4.30
CA SER A 44 -10.92 0.86 -5.06
C SER A 44 -12.12 1.73 -4.66
N THR A 45 -11.85 3.01 -4.38
CA THR A 45 -12.90 3.97 -4.04
C THR A 45 -12.75 5.23 -4.87
N PHE A 46 -13.86 5.63 -5.51
CA PHE A 46 -13.90 6.79 -6.42
C PHE A 46 -14.50 8.03 -5.76
N LYS A 47 -15.05 7.88 -4.55
CA LYS A 47 -15.54 9.02 -3.77
C LYS A 47 -14.35 9.69 -3.09
N LYS A 48 -14.33 11.02 -3.11
CA LYS A 48 -13.47 11.78 -2.20
C LYS A 48 -13.99 11.55 -0.79
N HIS A 49 -13.12 11.09 0.09
CA HIS A 49 -13.43 10.96 1.51
C HIS A 49 -12.90 12.20 2.21
N ALA A 50 -13.74 12.86 3.01
CA ALA A 50 -13.24 13.84 3.96
C ALA A 50 -12.32 13.11 4.94
N ALA A 51 -11.13 13.66 5.16
CA ALA A 51 -10.20 13.12 6.13
C ALA A 51 -10.53 13.75 7.48
N ASP A 52 -10.74 12.91 8.49
CA ASP A 52 -10.87 13.37 9.88
C ASP A 52 -9.49 13.41 10.52
N TYR A 53 -8.69 12.36 10.28
CA TYR A 53 -7.32 12.26 10.78
C TYR A 53 -6.36 11.74 9.71
N ILE A 54 -5.15 12.28 9.67
CA ILE A 54 -4.03 11.71 8.92
C ILE A 54 -3.31 10.75 9.87
N LEU A 55 -3.37 9.45 9.57
CA LEU A 55 -2.68 8.41 10.33
C LEU A 55 -1.18 8.37 10.00
N SER A 56 -0.84 8.50 8.71
CA SER A 56 0.54 8.64 8.25
C SER A 56 0.60 9.26 6.86
N ALA A 57 1.74 9.84 6.52
CA ALA A 57 2.02 10.39 5.20
C ALA A 57 3.51 10.34 4.94
N GLY A 58 3.89 10.13 3.69
CA GLY A 58 5.30 10.04 3.30
C GLY A 58 5.46 9.53 1.88
N SER A 59 6.67 9.07 1.58
CA SER A 59 6.97 8.45 0.29
C SER A 59 6.45 7.02 0.23
N TYR A 60 6.01 6.59 -0.95
CA TYR A 60 5.72 5.20 -1.25
C TYR A 60 6.52 4.75 -2.47
N ARG A 61 6.75 3.44 -2.57
CA ARG A 61 7.27 2.80 -3.78
C ARG A 61 6.48 1.55 -4.10
N LEU A 62 6.26 1.33 -5.39
CA LEU A 62 5.59 0.18 -5.96
C LEU A 62 6.54 -0.43 -6.99
N TYR A 63 6.85 -1.70 -6.82
CA TYR A 63 7.78 -2.41 -7.70
C TYR A 63 7.38 -3.88 -7.83
N GLU A 64 7.97 -4.54 -8.81
CA GLU A 64 7.82 -5.97 -9.02
C GLU A 64 9.14 -6.67 -8.77
N VAL A 65 9.05 -7.83 -8.15
CA VAL A 65 10.16 -8.72 -7.82
C VAL A 65 10.01 -9.99 -8.64
N THR A 66 11.11 -10.47 -9.21
CA THR A 66 11.16 -11.74 -9.95
C THR A 66 12.51 -12.39 -9.72
N ASP A 67 12.55 -13.63 -9.26
CA ASP A 67 13.79 -14.38 -9.01
C ASP A 67 14.78 -13.64 -8.08
N GLU A 68 14.29 -13.01 -7.01
CA GLU A 68 15.15 -12.42 -5.97
C GLU A 68 15.25 -13.36 -4.75
N PRO A 69 16.45 -13.81 -4.35
CA PRO A 69 16.60 -14.85 -3.32
C PRO A 69 15.98 -14.52 -1.96
N ASN A 70 15.92 -13.22 -1.63
CA ASN A 70 15.51 -12.75 -0.31
C ASN A 70 14.14 -12.07 -0.31
N LEU A 71 13.43 -12.08 -1.45
CA LEU A 71 12.15 -11.41 -1.60
C LEU A 71 11.15 -12.35 -2.27
N ILE A 72 9.90 -12.28 -1.84
CA ILE A 72 8.83 -13.04 -2.48
C ILE A 72 8.56 -12.43 -3.86
N ASP A 73 8.45 -13.28 -4.89
CA ASP A 73 8.10 -12.82 -6.23
C ASP A 73 6.71 -12.18 -6.29
N GLY A 74 6.56 -11.19 -7.18
CA GLY A 74 5.32 -10.47 -7.43
C GLY A 74 5.41 -8.98 -7.11
N MET A 75 4.25 -8.35 -6.92
CA MET A 75 4.16 -6.90 -6.72
C MET A 75 4.25 -6.53 -5.24
N HIS A 76 5.11 -5.56 -4.94
CA HIS A 76 5.32 -5.02 -3.60
C HIS A 76 4.94 -3.56 -3.55
N LEU A 77 4.28 -3.18 -2.45
CA LEU A 77 4.04 -1.81 -2.06
C LEU A 77 4.79 -1.57 -0.75
N GLU A 78 5.52 -0.47 -0.68
CA GLU A 78 6.08 -0.03 0.58
C GLU A 78 5.72 1.42 0.88
N LEU A 79 5.48 1.67 2.16
CA LEU A 79 5.11 2.95 2.73
C LEU A 79 6.17 3.37 3.74
N LEU A 80 6.74 4.56 3.57
CA LEU A 80 7.70 5.13 4.53
C LEU A 80 6.97 5.45 5.84
N ALA A 81 7.22 4.66 6.88
CA ALA A 81 6.54 4.71 8.17
C ALA A 81 7.17 5.68 9.18
N GLY A 82 8.32 6.28 8.86
CA GLY A 82 9.07 7.22 9.71
C GLY A 82 10.51 6.77 9.92
N GLU A 83 11.41 7.68 10.30
CA GLU A 83 12.83 7.38 10.61
C GLU A 83 13.58 6.56 9.54
N GLY A 84 13.23 6.77 8.27
CA GLY A 84 13.82 6.03 7.15
C GLY A 84 13.38 4.56 7.06
N LEU A 85 12.43 4.12 7.88
CA LEU A 85 11.87 2.78 7.89
C LEU A 85 10.68 2.66 6.94
N TRP A 86 10.68 1.58 6.17
CA TRP A 86 9.62 1.26 5.22
C TRP A 86 8.82 0.07 5.71
N GLN A 87 7.51 0.22 5.78
CA GLN A 87 6.59 -0.88 5.98
C GLN A 87 6.24 -1.49 4.62
N GLY A 88 6.60 -2.75 4.43
CA GLY A 88 6.35 -3.50 3.21
C GLY A 88 5.04 -4.26 3.21
N TYR A 89 4.50 -4.42 2.01
CA TYR A 89 3.29 -5.17 1.73
C TYR A 89 3.39 -5.91 0.40
N LEU A 90 3.04 -7.19 0.40
CA LEU A 90 2.85 -7.97 -0.82
C LEU A 90 1.44 -7.71 -1.37
N LEU A 91 1.35 -7.54 -2.69
CA LEU A 91 0.12 -7.40 -3.45
C LEU A 91 -0.02 -8.59 -4.42
N PRO A 92 -0.51 -9.77 -3.98
CA PRO A 92 -0.50 -11.00 -4.78
C PRO A 92 -1.22 -10.90 -6.13
N THR A 93 -2.12 -9.93 -6.26
CA THR A 93 -2.85 -9.68 -7.51
C THR A 93 -2.81 -8.22 -7.94
N GLY A 94 -1.82 -7.46 -7.44
CA GLY A 94 -1.61 -6.05 -7.70
C GLY A 94 -2.58 -5.11 -6.97
N LEU A 95 -2.58 -3.83 -7.34
CA LEU A 95 -3.53 -2.84 -6.82
C LEU A 95 -4.94 -3.02 -7.40
N PRO A 96 -6.00 -2.72 -6.63
CA PRO A 96 -7.37 -2.73 -7.15
C PRO A 96 -7.55 -1.80 -8.36
N THR A 97 -8.44 -2.21 -9.27
CA THR A 97 -8.82 -1.45 -10.47
C THR A 97 -10.34 -1.24 -10.51
N ARG A 98 -10.86 -0.61 -11.58
CA ARG A 98 -12.32 -0.51 -11.81
C ARG A 98 -12.97 -1.88 -12.05
N LYS A 99 -12.28 -2.80 -12.72
CA LYS A 99 -12.80 -4.14 -13.05
C LYS A 99 -12.60 -5.12 -11.89
N LYS A 100 -11.45 -5.05 -11.23
CA LYS A 100 -11.12 -5.87 -10.06
C LYS A 100 -11.05 -4.98 -8.82
N VAL A 101 -12.21 -4.82 -8.19
CA VAL A 101 -12.45 -3.76 -7.20
C VAL A 101 -11.77 -4.04 -5.87
N ARG A 102 -11.42 -5.30 -5.57
CA ARG A 102 -10.86 -5.73 -4.27
C ARG A 102 -9.66 -6.64 -4.49
N ASN A 103 -8.52 -6.31 -3.89
CA ASN A 103 -7.31 -7.14 -3.91
C ASN A 103 -6.75 -7.26 -2.49
N ARG A 104 -6.12 -8.41 -2.18
CA ARG A 104 -5.42 -8.61 -0.91
C ARG A 104 -4.17 -7.74 -0.82
N ILE A 105 -3.92 -7.24 0.38
CA ILE A 105 -2.68 -6.61 0.80
C ILE A 105 -2.18 -7.39 2.01
N ILE A 106 -0.92 -7.82 2.00
CA ILE A 106 -0.38 -8.70 3.05
C ILE A 106 0.86 -8.01 3.61
N PRO A 107 0.90 -7.65 4.92
CA PRO A 107 2.08 -7.05 5.51
C PRO A 107 3.25 -8.04 5.44
N THR A 108 4.40 -7.58 4.98
CA THR A 108 5.64 -8.35 5.04
C THR A 108 6.29 -8.13 6.40
N LYS A 109 6.96 -9.17 6.93
CA LYS A 109 7.77 -9.05 8.15
C LYS A 109 9.11 -8.36 7.88
N GLU A 110 9.50 -8.31 6.61
CA GLU A 110 10.72 -7.67 6.15
C GLU A 110 10.54 -6.15 6.27
N LEU A 111 11.32 -5.51 7.15
CA LEU A 111 11.58 -4.07 7.06
C LEU A 111 12.41 -3.89 5.80
N LEU A 112 11.72 -3.66 4.69
CA LEU A 112 12.33 -3.64 3.39
C LEU A 112 13.08 -2.32 3.23
N THR A 113 14.39 -2.41 3.41
CA THR A 113 15.40 -1.42 3.01
C THR A 113 15.51 -0.22 3.96
N LYS A 114 16.70 -0.04 4.53
CA LYS A 114 17.13 1.28 5.04
C LYS A 114 17.30 2.21 3.85
N THR A 115 16.81 3.43 3.95
CA THR A 115 17.15 4.49 3.00
C THR A 115 18.67 4.65 3.02
N VAL A 116 19.34 4.47 1.89
CA VAL A 116 20.73 4.91 1.73
C VAL A 116 20.66 6.42 1.53
N ASP A 117 21.20 7.16 2.50
CA ASP A 117 21.47 8.61 2.37
C ASP A 117 22.45 8.88 1.22
#